data_AF-A0A1V5NYL5-F1
#
_entry.id   AF-A0A1V5NYL5-F1
#
_cell.length_a   1.000
_cell.length_b   1.000
_cell.length_c   1.000
_cell.angle_alpha   90.00
_cell.angle_beta   90.00
_cell.angle_gamma   90.00
#
_symmetry.space_group_name_H-M   'P 1'
#
loop_
_entity.id
_entity.type
_entity.pdbx_description
1 polymer ?
#
loop_
_entity_poly.entity_id
_entity_poly.type
_entity_poly.pdbx_seq_one_letter_code
_entity_poly.pdbx_strand_id
1 'polypeptide(L)'
;MIVRLMMVLFVLAAGFVSPAMAEQALQVGHCNIAMAVMLHPLMAKIDTATGRFRSNALPNGATLVGQAAVELDEQRKELIKQTSDLRQELAKVNQEFISKLHELNRERDKAVKAGQNQPSPAPSTDEYSNKRRSLEHEHRQKIITIRERLAAREGELEKLNVEARLTDLLPVTDTERVFKLILDDIYEAANIVIEREKLAFTFNSATTYRFAMPSGQAATENPIAGLLSQPPAAKSGSDQEFAAMSRLYRWATGEKAQLYHCDDARLSQFVVKGGKDITAEVVSEVYKKHQVPSGACDLVQKLFRTQLMK
;
A
#
# COMPACT_ATOMS: atom_id res chain seq x y z
N MET A 1 58.93 58.67 -21.88
CA MET A 1 58.81 57.20 -22.05
C MET A 1 58.13 56.52 -20.86
N ILE A 2 58.52 56.84 -19.62
CA ILE A 2 58.01 56.19 -18.39
C ILE A 2 56.48 56.31 -18.22
N VAL A 3 55.90 57.47 -18.52
CA VAL A 3 54.44 57.70 -18.40
C VAL A 3 53.63 56.84 -19.37
N ARG A 4 54.12 56.61 -20.60
CA ARG A 4 53.46 55.72 -21.58
C ARG A 4 53.56 54.25 -21.16
N LEU A 5 54.67 53.84 -20.55
CA LEU A 5 54.84 52.50 -20.01
C LEU A 5 53.90 52.24 -18.82
N MET A 6 53.75 53.22 -17.92
CA MET A 6 52.80 53.11 -16.80
C MET A 6 51.34 53.10 -17.25
N MET A 7 50.96 53.87 -18.26
CA MET A 7 49.60 53.80 -18.83
C MET A 7 49.31 52.43 -19.47
N VAL A 8 50.27 51.84 -20.19
CA VAL A 8 50.13 50.50 -20.77
C VAL A 8 50.02 49.44 -19.67
N LEU A 9 50.80 49.53 -18.60
CA LEU A 9 50.69 48.65 -17.42
C LEU A 9 49.37 48.83 -16.67
N PHE A 10 48.83 50.04 -16.57
CA PHE A 10 47.54 50.29 -15.92
C PHE A 10 46.37 49.78 -16.76
N VAL A 11 46.45 49.88 -18.09
CA VAL A 11 45.45 49.33 -19.03
C VAL A 11 45.53 47.80 -19.08
N LEU A 12 46.72 47.20 -19.00
CA LEU A 12 46.90 45.75 -18.86
C LEU A 12 46.38 45.25 -17.51
N ALA A 13 46.64 45.96 -16.41
CA ALA A 13 46.11 45.62 -15.09
C ALA A 13 44.59 45.81 -14.99
N ALA A 14 44.02 46.82 -15.66
CA ALA A 14 42.58 47.01 -15.77
C ALA A 14 41.91 46.04 -16.75
N GLY A 15 42.66 45.41 -17.65
CA GLY A 15 42.20 44.31 -18.52
C GLY A 15 42.11 42.96 -17.81
N PHE A 16 42.69 42.82 -16.62
CA PHE A 16 42.49 41.70 -15.70
C PHE A 16 41.32 41.97 -14.73
N VAL A 17 40.20 42.49 -15.24
CA VAL A 17 38.94 42.30 -14.51
C VAL A 17 38.65 40.81 -14.54
N SER A 18 38.80 40.17 -13.39
CA SER A 18 38.54 38.76 -13.16
C SER A 18 37.28 38.30 -13.92
N PRO A 19 37.29 37.15 -14.61
CA PRO A 19 36.06 36.46 -14.95
C PRO A 19 35.57 35.77 -13.67
N ALA A 20 35.28 36.54 -12.63
CA ALA A 20 34.84 36.04 -11.33
C ALA A 20 33.43 36.56 -11.03
N MET A 21 32.56 36.49 -12.02
CA MET A 21 31.10 36.40 -11.88
C MET A 21 30.60 35.69 -13.14
N ALA A 22 31.12 34.49 -13.44
CA ALA A 22 30.26 33.55 -14.13
C ALA A 22 29.09 33.36 -13.16
N GLU A 23 27.91 33.89 -13.49
CA GLU A 23 26.67 33.48 -12.84
C GLU A 23 26.75 31.97 -12.72
N GLN A 24 26.87 31.44 -11.50
CA GLN A 24 26.74 30.02 -11.27
C GLN A 24 25.34 29.70 -11.76
N ALA A 25 25.24 29.16 -12.98
CA ALA A 25 23.99 28.81 -13.60
C ALA A 25 23.18 28.04 -12.55
N LEU A 26 21.99 28.54 -12.22
CA LEU A 26 21.14 27.96 -11.18
C LEU A 26 21.08 26.44 -11.41
N GLN A 27 21.74 25.69 -10.54
CA GLN A 27 21.84 24.25 -10.72
C GLN A 27 20.52 23.63 -10.26
N VAL A 28 19.88 22.93 -11.18
CA VAL A 28 18.62 22.23 -10.95
C VAL A 28 18.94 20.81 -10.50
N GLY A 29 18.28 20.37 -9.43
CA GLY A 29 18.34 19.00 -8.96
C GLY A 29 17.13 18.17 -9.36
N HIS A 30 17.28 16.86 -9.30
CA HIS A 30 16.16 15.95 -9.20
C HIS A 30 16.49 14.79 -8.27
N CYS A 31 15.48 14.25 -7.60
CA CYS A 31 15.60 13.11 -6.70
C CYS A 31 14.47 12.13 -7.01
N ASN A 32 14.76 10.84 -7.16
CA ASN A 32 13.73 9.82 -7.25
C ASN A 32 13.31 9.39 -5.84
N ILE A 33 12.29 10.07 -5.30
CA ILE A 33 11.84 9.85 -3.91
C ILE A 33 11.33 8.42 -3.74
N ALA A 34 10.61 7.87 -4.72
CA ALA A 34 10.10 6.50 -4.63
C ALA A 34 11.25 5.48 -4.53
N MET A 35 12.32 5.67 -5.32
CA MET A 35 13.51 4.84 -5.24
C MET A 35 14.21 4.98 -3.88
N ALA A 36 14.33 6.21 -3.37
CA ALA A 36 14.89 6.46 -2.04
C ALA A 36 14.05 5.80 -0.92
N VAL A 37 12.72 5.82 -1.03
CA VAL A 37 11.80 5.11 -0.12
C VAL A 37 12.09 3.62 -0.17
N MET A 38 12.12 3.02 -1.36
CA MET A 38 12.37 1.58 -1.51
C MET A 38 13.74 1.16 -0.94
N LEU A 39 14.75 2.03 -1.03
CA LEU A 39 16.09 1.77 -0.49
C LEU A 39 16.23 2.11 1.00
N HIS A 40 15.21 2.69 1.64
CA HIS A 40 15.28 3.12 3.03
C HIS A 40 15.48 1.92 4.00
N PRO A 41 16.31 2.02 5.05
CA PRO A 41 16.59 0.89 5.94
C PRO A 41 15.36 0.26 6.60
N LEU A 42 14.37 1.07 6.98
CA LEU A 42 13.10 0.57 7.51
C LEU A 42 12.34 -0.34 6.54
N MET A 43 12.55 -0.22 5.22
CA MET A 43 11.95 -1.13 4.25
C MET A 43 12.36 -2.58 4.47
N ALA A 44 13.48 -2.88 5.14
CA ALA A 44 13.83 -4.25 5.54
C ALA A 44 12.73 -4.96 6.36
N LYS A 45 11.85 -4.19 7.02
CA LYS A 45 10.80 -4.71 7.90
C LYS A 45 9.45 -4.85 7.19
N ILE A 46 9.35 -4.53 5.90
CA ILE A 46 8.13 -4.73 5.12
C ILE A 46 7.96 -6.22 4.77
N ASP A 47 6.75 -6.71 4.95
CA ASP A 47 6.31 -7.99 4.43
C ASP A 47 5.85 -7.82 2.98
N THR A 48 6.53 -8.48 2.04
CA THR A 48 6.30 -8.26 0.60
C THR A 48 5.00 -8.85 0.08
N ALA A 49 4.39 -9.78 0.82
CA ALA A 49 3.13 -10.42 0.45
C ALA A 49 1.93 -9.53 0.79
N THR A 50 1.97 -8.86 1.94
CA THR A 50 0.88 -7.99 2.42
C THR A 50 1.15 -6.50 2.20
N GLY A 51 2.40 -6.12 1.94
CA GLY A 51 2.90 -4.73 1.87
C GLY A 51 2.81 -3.96 3.20
N ARG A 52 2.71 -4.68 4.33
CA ARG A 52 2.65 -4.10 5.66
C ARG A 52 3.97 -4.24 6.40
N PHE A 53 4.21 -3.34 7.34
CA PHE A 53 5.41 -3.42 8.17
C PHE A 53 5.22 -4.38 9.34
N ARG A 54 6.28 -5.08 9.73
CA ARG A 54 6.33 -5.88 10.96
C ARG A 54 6.26 -4.99 12.20
N SER A 55 5.80 -5.56 13.30
CA SER A 55 5.66 -4.90 14.61
C SER A 55 6.92 -4.18 15.06
N ASN A 56 8.10 -4.74 14.79
CA ASN A 56 9.38 -4.15 15.15
C ASN A 56 9.79 -2.92 14.31
N ALA A 57 8.98 -2.48 13.34
CA ALA A 57 9.23 -1.25 12.58
C ALA A 57 9.03 0.02 13.41
N LEU A 58 8.21 -0.06 14.46
CA LEU A 58 7.94 1.03 15.39
C LEU A 58 8.36 0.65 16.81
N PRO A 59 8.86 1.58 17.63
CA PRO A 59 9.26 1.28 19.02
C PRO A 59 8.13 0.68 19.87
N ASN A 60 6.88 1.08 19.61
CA ASN A 60 5.68 0.60 20.29
C ASN A 60 4.84 -0.37 19.43
N GLY A 61 5.40 -0.93 18.36
CA GLY A 61 4.61 -1.69 17.39
C GLY A 61 4.01 -2.98 17.94
N ALA A 62 4.68 -3.68 18.86
CA ALA A 62 4.10 -4.86 19.52
C ALA A 62 2.82 -4.52 20.30
N THR A 63 2.79 -3.36 20.97
CA THR A 63 1.60 -2.87 21.69
C THR A 63 0.48 -2.51 20.71
N LEU A 64 0.81 -1.86 19.58
CA LEU A 64 -0.15 -1.49 18.55
C LEU A 64 -0.80 -2.71 17.89
N VAL A 65 0.00 -3.73 17.57
CA VAL A 65 -0.51 -5.02 17.07
C VAL A 65 -1.40 -5.70 18.12
N GLY A 66 -1.02 -5.67 19.39
CA GLY A 66 -1.85 -6.21 20.48
C GLY A 66 -3.19 -5.49 20.63
N GLN A 67 -3.22 -4.15 20.55
CA GLN A 67 -4.45 -3.37 20.58
C GLN A 67 -5.36 -3.68 19.40
N ALA A 68 -4.80 -3.70 18.19
CA ALA A 68 -5.54 -4.06 16.99
C ALA A 68 -6.10 -5.49 17.06
N ALA A 69 -5.36 -6.45 17.61
CA ALA A 69 -5.85 -7.81 17.80
C ALA A 69 -7.05 -7.88 18.75
N VAL A 70 -7.07 -7.07 19.81
CA VAL A 70 -8.22 -6.97 20.73
C VAL A 70 -9.43 -6.36 20.01
N GLU A 71 -9.25 -5.25 19.30
CA GLU A 71 -10.31 -4.61 18.51
C GLU A 71 -10.90 -5.55 17.44
N LEU A 72 -10.04 -6.30 16.75
CA LEU A 72 -10.45 -7.30 15.77
C LEU A 72 -11.27 -8.44 16.41
N ASP A 73 -10.87 -8.91 17.61
CA ASP A 73 -11.61 -9.95 18.32
C ASP A 73 -12.98 -9.45 18.80
N GLU A 74 -13.08 -8.19 19.25
CA GLU A 74 -14.35 -7.56 19.60
C GLU A 74 -15.28 -7.43 18.38
N GLN A 75 -14.77 -6.94 17.25
CA GLN A 75 -15.53 -6.87 15.99
C GLN A 75 -15.98 -8.26 15.52
N ARG A 76 -15.12 -9.27 15.65
CA ARG A 76 -15.43 -10.64 15.30
C ARG A 76 -16.55 -11.21 16.17
N LYS A 77 -16.52 -10.99 17.48
CA LYS A 77 -17.59 -11.39 18.41
C LYS A 77 -18.92 -10.75 18.03
N GLU A 78 -18.91 -9.46 17.70
CA GLU A 78 -20.11 -8.75 17.27
C GLU A 78 -20.66 -9.29 15.94
N LEU A 79 -19.80 -9.53 14.94
CA LEU A 79 -20.24 -10.13 13.67
C LEU A 79 -20.75 -11.56 13.82
N ILE A 80 -20.15 -12.37 14.70
CA ILE A 80 -20.65 -13.71 15.02
C ILE A 80 -22.06 -13.63 15.61
N LYS A 81 -22.29 -12.69 16.53
CA LYS A 81 -23.61 -12.44 17.12
C LYS A 81 -24.62 -12.01 16.06
N GLN A 82 -24.30 -11.03 15.22
CA GLN A 82 -25.17 -10.57 14.13
C GLN A 82 -25.49 -11.70 13.13
N THR A 83 -24.52 -12.56 12.81
CA THR A 83 -24.73 -13.72 11.94
C THR A 83 -25.66 -14.74 12.59
N SER A 84 -25.51 -14.98 13.90
CA SER A 84 -26.41 -15.84 14.68
C SER A 84 -27.83 -15.29 14.69
N ASP A 85 -28.00 -13.98 14.93
CA ASP A 85 -29.31 -13.32 14.95
C ASP A 85 -30.02 -13.41 13.58
N LEU A 86 -29.28 -13.21 12.48
CA LEU A 86 -29.81 -13.39 11.11
C LEU A 86 -30.22 -14.85 10.83
N ARG A 87 -29.47 -15.84 11.34
CA ARG A 87 -29.84 -17.26 11.22
C ARG A 87 -31.12 -17.58 12.00
N GLN A 88 -31.30 -16.98 13.18
CA GLN A 88 -32.53 -17.10 13.96
C GLN A 88 -33.70 -16.41 13.26
N GLU A 89 -33.50 -15.22 12.69
CA GLU A 89 -34.49 -14.51 11.88
C GLU A 89 -34.95 -15.37 10.68
N LEU A 90 -34.01 -15.99 9.97
CA LEU A 90 -34.31 -16.90 8.86
C LEU A 90 -35.16 -18.09 9.32
N ALA A 91 -34.82 -18.70 10.47
CA ALA A 91 -35.59 -19.82 11.04
C ALA A 91 -37.01 -19.38 11.42
N LYS A 92 -37.16 -18.19 12.02
CA LYS A 92 -38.46 -17.62 12.38
C LYS A 92 -39.33 -17.36 11.15
N VAL A 93 -38.78 -16.76 10.09
CA VAL A 93 -39.50 -16.53 8.83
C VAL A 93 -39.97 -17.84 8.21
N ASN A 94 -39.15 -18.89 8.26
CA ASN A 94 -39.56 -20.23 7.80
C ASN A 94 -40.71 -20.80 8.64
N GLN A 95 -40.61 -20.70 9.96
CA GLN A 95 -41.65 -21.20 10.86
C GLN A 95 -42.97 -20.43 10.70
N GLU A 96 -42.92 -19.10 10.55
CA GLU A 96 -44.09 -18.25 10.28
C GLU A 96 -44.76 -18.63 8.95
N PHE A 97 -43.97 -18.87 7.90
CA PHE A 97 -44.49 -19.30 6.60
C PHE A 97 -45.19 -20.67 6.69
N ILE A 98 -44.57 -21.65 7.36
CA ILE A 98 -45.16 -22.98 7.58
C ILE A 98 -46.48 -22.86 8.33
N SER A 99 -46.53 -22.05 9.40
CA SER A 99 -47.76 -21.80 10.17
C SER A 99 -48.87 -21.19 9.31
N LYS A 100 -48.58 -20.13 8.54
CA LYS A 100 -49.54 -19.49 7.63
C LYS A 100 -50.03 -20.45 6.53
N LEU A 101 -49.16 -21.32 6.02
CA LEU A 101 -49.53 -22.37 5.05
C LEU A 101 -50.49 -23.40 5.66
N HIS A 102 -50.22 -23.84 6.89
CA HIS A 102 -51.11 -24.77 7.59
C HIS A 102 -52.48 -24.15 7.89
N GLU A 103 -52.52 -22.87 8.29
CA GLU A 103 -53.76 -22.13 8.49
C GLU A 103 -54.56 -22.03 7.19
N LEU A 104 -53.93 -21.61 6.09
CA LEU A 104 -54.58 -21.52 4.78
C LEU A 104 -55.13 -22.87 4.31
N ASN A 105 -54.40 -23.96 4.56
CA ASN A 105 -54.87 -25.32 4.25
C ASN A 105 -56.08 -25.72 5.11
N ARG A 106 -56.07 -25.39 6.41
CA ARG A 106 -57.21 -25.66 7.30
C ARG A 106 -58.45 -24.87 6.90
N GLU A 107 -58.29 -23.61 6.48
CA GLU A 107 -59.40 -22.78 5.98
C GLU A 107 -60.04 -23.38 4.73
N ARG A 108 -59.22 -23.81 3.76
CA ARG A 108 -59.67 -24.52 2.56
C ARG A 108 -60.46 -25.79 2.94
N ASP A 109 -59.90 -26.62 3.81
CA ASP A 109 -60.52 -27.89 4.19
C ASP A 109 -61.84 -27.70 4.96
N LYS A 110 -61.95 -26.65 5.78
CA LYS A 110 -63.21 -26.25 6.44
C LYS A 110 -64.25 -25.77 5.44
N ALA A 111 -63.86 -24.96 4.46
CA ALA A 111 -64.77 -24.47 3.42
C ALA A 111 -65.29 -25.61 2.52
N VAL A 112 -64.44 -26.56 2.16
CA VAL A 112 -64.82 -27.76 1.39
C VAL A 112 -65.82 -28.62 2.18
N LYS A 113 -65.61 -28.81 3.49
CA LYS A 113 -66.55 -29.54 4.36
C LYS A 113 -67.87 -28.81 4.57
N ALA A 114 -67.88 -27.48 4.62
CA ALA A 114 -69.10 -26.67 4.74
C ALA A 114 -69.92 -26.65 3.43
N GLY A 115 -69.24 -26.63 2.27
CA GLY A 115 -69.86 -26.66 0.94
C GLY A 115 -70.47 -28.02 0.54
N GLN A 116 -70.23 -29.10 1.30
CA GLN A 116 -70.92 -30.38 1.09
C GLN A 116 -72.42 -30.33 1.46
N ASN A 117 -72.88 -29.30 2.18
CA ASN A 117 -74.27 -29.19 2.66
C ASN A 117 -75.09 -28.02 2.04
N GLN A 118 -74.58 -27.26 1.07
CA GLN A 118 -75.35 -26.21 0.38
C GLN A 118 -74.99 -26.03 -1.11
N PRO A 119 -75.97 -25.72 -1.99
CA PRO A 119 -75.77 -25.60 -3.45
C PRO A 119 -75.34 -24.20 -3.88
N SER A 120 -74.29 -23.63 -3.28
CA SER A 120 -73.74 -22.32 -3.67
C SER A 120 -72.21 -22.32 -3.66
N PRO A 121 -71.59 -21.46 -4.48
CA PRO A 121 -70.26 -21.70 -5.02
C PRO A 121 -69.23 -21.72 -3.89
N ALA A 122 -68.48 -22.83 -3.81
CA ALA A 122 -67.31 -22.94 -2.95
C ALA A 122 -66.38 -21.72 -3.16
N PRO A 123 -65.68 -21.22 -2.12
CA PRO A 123 -64.64 -20.21 -2.33
C PRO A 123 -63.69 -20.73 -3.42
N SER A 124 -63.51 -19.94 -4.46
CA SER A 124 -62.95 -20.44 -5.71
C SER A 124 -61.56 -21.01 -5.45
N THR A 125 -61.25 -22.14 -6.09
CA THR A 125 -59.90 -22.68 -6.17
C THR A 125 -58.86 -21.61 -6.54
N ASP A 126 -59.29 -20.57 -7.26
CA ASP A 126 -58.49 -19.42 -7.66
C ASP A 126 -58.13 -18.50 -6.49
N GLU A 127 -59.05 -18.24 -5.54
CA GLU A 127 -58.77 -17.38 -4.38
C GLU A 127 -57.73 -18.02 -3.45
N TYR A 128 -57.86 -19.32 -3.17
CA TYR A 128 -56.85 -20.08 -2.42
C TYR A 128 -55.51 -20.11 -3.16
N SER A 129 -55.52 -20.37 -4.47
CA SER A 129 -54.31 -20.37 -5.31
C SER A 129 -53.59 -19.02 -5.28
N ASN A 130 -54.34 -17.92 -5.39
CA ASN A 130 -53.79 -16.57 -5.33
C ASN A 130 -53.21 -16.23 -3.95
N LYS A 131 -53.92 -16.55 -2.86
CA LYS A 131 -53.42 -16.38 -1.48
C LYS A 131 -52.15 -17.19 -1.24
N ARG A 132 -52.11 -18.44 -1.69
CA ARG A 132 -50.91 -19.29 -1.59
C ARG A 132 -49.73 -18.71 -2.37
N ARG A 133 -49.93 -18.28 -3.62
CA ARG A 133 -48.86 -17.64 -4.43
C ARG A 133 -48.35 -16.36 -3.76
N SER A 134 -49.25 -15.56 -3.19
CA SER A 134 -48.86 -14.35 -2.45
C SER A 134 -47.99 -14.66 -1.24
N LEU A 135 -48.36 -15.67 -0.44
CA LEU A 135 -47.56 -16.12 0.71
C LEU A 135 -46.19 -16.67 0.29
N GLU A 136 -46.16 -17.49 -0.77
CA GLU A 136 -44.91 -18.02 -1.33
C GLU A 136 -44.01 -16.89 -1.86
N HIS A 137 -44.58 -15.86 -2.49
CA HIS A 137 -43.83 -14.71 -2.98
C HIS A 137 -43.25 -13.88 -1.82
N GLU A 138 -44.07 -13.53 -0.81
CA GLU A 138 -43.63 -12.79 0.38
C GLU A 138 -42.50 -13.53 1.11
N HIS A 139 -42.66 -14.85 1.30
CA HIS A 139 -41.65 -15.69 1.94
C HIS A 139 -40.34 -15.73 1.16
N ARG A 140 -40.41 -15.91 -0.17
CA ARG A 140 -39.20 -15.88 -1.04
C ARG A 140 -38.47 -14.55 -0.92
N GLN A 141 -39.18 -13.42 -0.98
CA GLN A 141 -38.57 -12.10 -0.86
C GLN A 141 -37.84 -11.94 0.49
N LYS A 142 -38.51 -12.29 1.60
CA LYS A 142 -37.91 -12.23 2.94
C LYS A 142 -36.67 -13.12 3.07
N ILE A 143 -36.71 -14.35 2.54
CA ILE A 143 -35.54 -15.24 2.55
C ILE A 143 -34.38 -14.63 1.77
N ILE A 144 -34.63 -14.09 0.57
CA ILE A 144 -33.58 -13.53 -0.28
C ILE A 144 -32.88 -12.40 0.46
N THR A 145 -33.63 -11.44 1.02
CA THR A 145 -33.07 -10.32 1.79
C THR A 145 -32.25 -10.79 2.99
N ILE A 146 -32.73 -11.77 3.76
CA ILE A 146 -31.99 -12.29 4.92
C ILE A 146 -30.72 -13.01 4.47
N ARG A 147 -30.77 -13.80 3.38
CA ARG A 147 -29.60 -14.50 2.83
C ARG A 147 -28.54 -13.55 2.30
N GLU A 148 -28.94 -12.47 1.65
CA GLU A 148 -28.00 -11.42 1.18
C GLU A 148 -27.28 -10.77 2.36
N ARG A 149 -28.02 -10.40 3.41
CA ARG A 149 -27.43 -9.84 4.64
C ARG A 149 -26.49 -10.84 5.32
N LEU A 150 -26.87 -12.11 5.36
CA LEU A 150 -26.07 -13.18 5.95
C LEU A 150 -24.78 -13.39 5.16
N ALA A 151 -24.84 -13.47 3.83
CA ALA A 151 -23.66 -13.59 2.97
C ALA A 151 -22.72 -12.39 3.11
N ALA A 152 -23.26 -11.17 3.21
CA ALA A 152 -22.47 -9.97 3.45
C ALA A 152 -21.71 -10.04 4.79
N ARG A 153 -22.39 -10.43 5.87
CA ARG A 153 -21.78 -10.54 7.21
C ARG A 153 -20.79 -11.70 7.32
N GLU A 154 -21.06 -12.85 6.68
CA GLU A 154 -20.10 -13.96 6.59
C GLU A 154 -18.85 -13.57 5.78
N GLY A 155 -19.01 -12.78 4.71
CA GLY A 155 -17.89 -12.24 3.95
C GLY A 155 -17.03 -11.26 4.75
N GLU A 156 -17.64 -10.39 5.55
CA GLU A 156 -16.92 -9.51 6.49
C GLU A 156 -16.19 -10.32 7.56
N LEU A 157 -16.82 -11.35 8.12
CA LEU A 157 -16.21 -12.24 9.11
C LEU A 157 -14.99 -12.97 8.53
N GLU A 158 -15.05 -13.42 7.29
CA GLU A 158 -13.91 -14.07 6.63
C GLU A 158 -12.75 -13.09 6.44
N LYS A 159 -13.02 -11.83 6.05
CA LYS A 159 -11.99 -10.79 5.97
C LYS A 159 -11.33 -10.56 7.33
N LEU A 160 -12.10 -10.46 8.40
CA LEU A 160 -11.54 -10.33 9.77
C LEU A 160 -10.74 -11.57 10.18
N ASN A 161 -11.17 -12.78 9.81
CA ASN A 161 -10.41 -13.99 10.10
C ASN A 161 -9.07 -14.04 9.36
N VAL A 162 -9.01 -13.54 8.13
CA VAL A 162 -7.75 -13.40 7.38
C VAL A 162 -6.84 -12.38 8.07
N GLU A 163 -7.39 -11.23 8.44
CA GLU A 163 -6.68 -10.16 9.15
C GLU A 163 -6.12 -10.65 10.50
N ALA A 164 -6.91 -11.39 11.27
CA ALA A 164 -6.51 -11.95 12.56
C ALA A 164 -5.35 -12.97 12.47
N ARG A 165 -5.06 -13.53 11.29
CA ARG A 165 -3.90 -14.41 11.07
C ARG A 165 -2.60 -13.62 10.97
N LEU A 166 -2.65 -12.30 10.78
CA LEU A 166 -1.48 -11.43 10.59
C LEU A 166 -0.92 -10.94 11.93
N THR A 167 -0.45 -11.87 12.77
CA THR A 167 -0.16 -11.62 14.19
C THR A 167 1.09 -10.77 14.49
N ASP A 168 1.96 -10.54 13.51
CA ASP A 168 3.19 -9.73 13.66
C ASP A 168 3.19 -8.48 12.75
N LEU A 169 2.10 -8.23 12.02
CA LEU A 169 2.03 -7.12 11.08
C LEU A 169 1.30 -5.95 11.71
N LEU A 170 1.83 -4.75 11.49
CA LEU A 170 1.19 -3.52 11.91
C LEU A 170 -0.16 -3.34 11.17
N PRO A 171 -1.15 -2.73 11.82
CA PRO A 171 -2.36 -2.27 11.16
C PRO A 171 -2.05 -1.36 9.96
N VAL A 172 -3.01 -1.19 9.05
CA VAL A 172 -2.85 -0.34 7.86
C VAL A 172 -2.50 1.10 8.25
N THR A 173 -3.17 1.65 9.25
CA THR A 173 -2.95 3.00 9.76
C THR A 173 -1.53 3.20 10.30
N ASP A 174 -0.98 2.21 11.01
CA ASP A 174 0.40 2.27 11.51
C ASP A 174 1.43 1.96 10.43
N THR A 175 1.08 1.15 9.43
CA THR A 175 1.89 0.95 8.21
C THR A 175 2.05 2.25 7.44
N GLU A 176 0.96 3.01 7.23
CA GLU A 176 0.98 4.36 6.65
C GLU A 176 1.85 5.31 7.48
N ARG A 177 1.80 5.19 8.81
CA ARG A 177 2.65 5.99 9.71
C ARG A 177 4.13 5.70 9.49
N VAL A 178 4.52 4.43 9.33
CA VAL A 178 5.92 4.07 9.00
C VAL A 178 6.33 4.68 7.67
N PHE A 179 5.48 4.63 6.64
CA PHE A 179 5.77 5.26 5.36
C PHE A 179 5.96 6.78 5.47
N LYS A 180 5.13 7.46 6.26
CA LYS A 180 5.30 8.90 6.52
C LYS A 180 6.64 9.21 7.20
N LEU A 181 7.05 8.41 8.19
CA LEU A 181 8.36 8.55 8.83
C LEU A 181 9.51 8.37 7.83
N ILE A 182 9.40 7.39 6.93
CA ILE A 182 10.39 7.18 5.87
C ILE A 182 10.46 8.40 4.93
N LEU A 183 9.32 8.95 4.54
CA LEU A 183 9.27 10.13 3.68
C LEU A 183 9.85 11.35 4.39
N ASP A 184 9.53 11.58 5.67
CA ASP A 184 10.07 12.68 6.45
C ASP A 184 11.61 12.59 6.52
N ASP A 185 12.14 11.39 6.80
CA ASP A 185 13.58 11.12 6.80
C ASP A 185 14.24 11.41 5.45
N ILE A 186 13.60 11.03 4.34
CA ILE A 186 14.12 11.26 2.99
C ILE A 186 14.10 12.75 2.64
N TYR A 187 13.05 13.49 3.00
CA TYR A 187 12.96 14.91 2.74
C TYR A 187 13.96 15.71 3.58
N GLU A 188 14.19 15.32 4.83
CA GLU A 188 15.26 15.88 5.66
C GLU A 188 16.63 15.67 4.99
N ALA A 189 16.92 14.44 4.56
CA ALA A 189 18.15 14.11 3.83
C ALA A 189 18.27 14.89 2.51
N ALA A 190 17.17 15.05 1.77
CA ALA A 190 17.14 15.83 0.54
C ALA A 190 17.48 17.31 0.81
N ASN A 191 16.94 17.92 1.86
CA ASN A 191 17.25 19.31 2.23
C ASN A 191 18.74 19.49 2.54
N ILE A 192 19.35 18.58 3.30
CA ILE A 192 20.80 18.61 3.59
C ILE A 192 21.62 18.56 2.29
N VAL A 193 21.24 17.68 1.35
CA VAL A 193 21.95 17.56 0.07
C VAL A 193 21.73 18.79 -0.80
N ILE A 194 20.51 19.33 -0.85
CA ILE A 194 20.17 20.54 -1.61
C ILE A 194 21.01 21.73 -1.15
N GLU A 195 21.14 21.93 0.16
CA GLU A 195 21.96 22.99 0.74
C GLU A 195 23.45 22.78 0.43
N ARG A 196 23.96 21.55 0.60
CA ARG A 196 25.36 21.21 0.33
C ARG A 196 25.73 21.43 -1.13
N GLU A 197 24.85 21.04 -2.05
CA GLU A 197 25.06 21.11 -3.49
C GLU A 197 24.62 22.47 -4.09
N LYS A 198 24.10 23.38 -3.26
CA LYS A 198 23.62 24.71 -3.66
C LYS A 198 22.61 24.66 -4.81
N LEU A 199 21.69 23.70 -4.77
CA LEU A 199 20.66 23.52 -5.78
C LEU A 199 19.55 24.54 -5.58
N ALA A 200 19.15 25.23 -6.64
CA ALA A 200 18.14 26.28 -6.54
C ALA A 200 16.72 25.72 -6.48
N PHE A 201 16.48 24.58 -7.11
CA PHE A 201 15.23 23.84 -7.05
C PHE A 201 15.46 22.36 -7.35
N THR A 202 14.65 21.50 -6.74
CA THR A 202 14.73 20.06 -6.89
C THR A 202 13.34 19.48 -7.13
N PHE A 203 13.20 18.63 -8.15
CA PHE A 203 11.96 17.93 -8.43
C PHE A 203 11.99 16.47 -7.97
N ASN A 204 10.84 15.95 -7.56
CA ASN A 204 10.66 14.51 -7.48
C ASN A 204 10.59 13.92 -8.90
N SER A 205 11.51 13.02 -9.23
CA SER A 205 11.63 12.42 -10.56
C SER A 205 11.11 10.99 -10.61
N ALA A 206 10.52 10.62 -11.74
CA ALA A 206 10.37 9.22 -12.14
C ALA A 206 11.56 8.84 -13.02
N THR A 207 12.22 7.71 -12.74
CA THR A 207 13.15 7.10 -13.69
C THR A 207 12.36 6.68 -14.95
N THR A 208 12.82 7.10 -16.12
CA THR A 208 12.25 6.79 -17.44
C THR A 208 12.40 5.33 -17.87
N TYR A 209 13.06 4.49 -17.09
CA TYR A 209 13.43 3.14 -17.51
C TYR A 209 12.41 2.12 -17.00
N ARG A 210 11.30 2.02 -17.74
CA ARG A 210 10.45 0.82 -17.72
C ARG A 210 11.00 -0.18 -18.73
N PHE A 211 11.92 -1.04 -18.30
CA PHE A 211 12.00 -2.34 -18.96
C PHE A 211 10.82 -3.16 -18.46
N ALA A 212 9.94 -3.57 -19.37
CA ALA A 212 8.88 -4.50 -19.06
C ALA A 212 9.52 -5.77 -18.49
N MET A 213 9.36 -5.99 -17.19
CA MET A 213 9.76 -7.24 -16.57
C MET A 213 8.82 -8.34 -17.07
N PRO A 214 9.32 -9.57 -17.27
CA PRO A 214 8.46 -10.72 -17.52
C PRO A 214 7.51 -10.86 -16.33
N SER A 215 6.21 -10.80 -16.60
CA SER A 215 5.16 -11.07 -15.61
C SER A 215 5.43 -12.40 -14.92
N GLY A 216 5.52 -12.41 -13.58
CA GLY A 216 5.40 -13.65 -12.79
C GLY A 216 6.50 -13.98 -11.79
N GLN A 217 7.51 -13.13 -11.57
CA GLN A 217 8.45 -13.30 -10.45
C GLN A 217 8.31 -12.14 -9.47
N ALA A 218 7.32 -12.23 -8.58
CA ALA A 218 7.35 -11.45 -7.35
C ALA A 218 8.68 -11.77 -6.64
N ALA A 219 9.39 -10.75 -6.17
CA ALA A 219 10.55 -10.96 -5.31
C ALA A 219 10.05 -11.70 -4.07
N THR A 220 10.34 -13.01 -3.99
CA THR A 220 9.93 -13.87 -2.87
C THR A 220 10.51 -13.41 -1.55
N GLU A 221 11.59 -12.62 -1.58
CA GLU A 221 12.26 -12.08 -0.40
C GLU A 221 12.65 -10.61 -0.60
N ASN A 222 12.56 -9.83 0.48
CA ASN A 222 12.95 -8.43 0.54
C ASN A 222 14.49 -8.30 0.51
N PRO A 223 15.09 -7.73 -0.55
CA PRO A 223 16.55 -7.68 -0.67
C PRO A 223 17.20 -6.69 0.29
N ILE A 224 16.46 -5.70 0.82
CA ILE A 224 16.99 -4.78 1.85
C ILE A 224 17.20 -5.52 3.17
N ALA A 225 16.28 -6.41 3.53
CA ALA A 225 16.42 -7.25 4.72
C ALA A 225 17.67 -8.14 4.64
N GLY A 226 17.90 -8.78 3.49
CA GLY A 226 19.11 -9.57 3.23
C GLY A 226 20.38 -8.72 3.30
N LEU A 227 20.38 -7.56 2.62
CA LEU A 227 21.51 -6.64 2.58
C LEU A 227 21.95 -6.13 3.96
N LEU A 228 21.01 -5.76 4.82
CA LEU A 228 21.30 -5.19 6.13
C LEU A 228 21.67 -6.26 7.17
N SER A 229 21.14 -7.47 7.03
CA SER A 229 21.40 -8.59 7.96
C SER A 229 22.76 -9.24 7.68
N GLN A 230 23.09 -9.45 6.40
CA GLN A 230 24.36 -10.02 5.96
C GLN A 230 24.84 -9.24 4.73
N PRO A 231 25.65 -8.17 4.94
CA PRO A 231 26.25 -7.46 3.83
C PRO A 231 27.03 -8.47 2.98
N PRO A 232 26.83 -8.52 1.65
CA PRO A 232 27.45 -9.55 0.85
C PRO A 232 28.97 -9.45 0.96
N ALA A 233 29.61 -10.51 1.45
CA ALA A 233 31.07 -10.68 1.43
C ALA A 233 31.60 -10.96 0.01
N ALA A 234 30.82 -10.64 -1.01
CA ALA A 234 31.12 -10.90 -2.41
C ALA A 234 32.36 -10.10 -2.82
N LYS A 235 33.32 -10.77 -3.47
CA LYS A 235 34.47 -10.09 -4.06
C LYS A 235 33.96 -9.09 -5.10
N SER A 236 34.56 -7.90 -5.14
CA SER A 236 34.21 -6.88 -6.13
C SER A 236 34.36 -7.45 -7.55
N GLY A 237 33.37 -7.23 -8.40
CA GLY A 237 33.31 -7.75 -9.77
C GLY A 237 32.85 -9.20 -9.91
N SER A 238 32.43 -9.85 -8.82
CA SER A 238 31.91 -11.22 -8.88
C SER A 238 30.45 -11.29 -9.35
N ASP A 239 30.05 -12.44 -9.90
CA ASP A 239 28.66 -12.72 -10.27
C ASP A 239 27.69 -12.58 -9.10
N GLN A 240 28.14 -12.87 -7.87
CA GLN A 240 27.35 -12.69 -6.66
C GLN A 240 27.05 -11.22 -6.37
N GLU A 241 28.03 -10.32 -6.56
CA GLU A 241 27.81 -8.87 -6.43
C GLU A 241 26.85 -8.38 -7.51
N PHE A 242 27.03 -8.81 -8.76
CA PHE A 242 26.14 -8.44 -9.85
C PHE A 242 24.69 -8.93 -9.63
N ALA A 243 24.51 -10.16 -9.13
CA ALA A 243 23.21 -10.70 -8.78
C ALA A 243 22.55 -9.95 -7.61
N ALA A 244 23.34 -9.52 -6.61
CA ALA A 244 22.85 -8.69 -5.51
C ALA A 244 22.41 -7.30 -6.00
N MET A 245 23.23 -6.63 -6.82
CA MET A 245 22.88 -5.35 -7.44
C MET A 245 21.65 -5.46 -8.33
N SER A 246 21.52 -6.52 -9.13
CA SER A 246 20.35 -6.76 -9.99
C SER A 246 19.07 -6.94 -9.17
N ARG A 247 19.14 -7.63 -8.03
CA ARG A 247 17.99 -7.77 -7.10
C ARG A 247 17.61 -6.45 -6.47
N LEU A 248 18.59 -5.66 -6.01
CA LEU A 248 18.35 -4.32 -5.45
C LEU A 248 17.79 -3.36 -6.49
N TYR A 249 18.31 -3.40 -7.72
CA TYR A 249 17.77 -2.63 -8.85
C TYR A 249 16.30 -2.97 -9.08
N ARG A 250 15.97 -4.27 -9.20
CA ARG A 250 14.58 -4.73 -9.36
C ARG A 250 13.71 -4.32 -8.19
N TRP A 251 14.20 -4.33 -6.97
CA TRP A 251 13.43 -3.85 -5.82
C TRP A 251 13.16 -2.35 -5.88
N ALA A 252 14.19 -1.56 -6.17
CA ALA A 252 14.11 -0.10 -6.15
C ALA A 252 13.36 0.49 -7.37
N THR A 253 13.27 -0.28 -8.47
CA THR A 253 12.59 0.13 -9.72
C THR A 253 11.32 -0.64 -10.03
N GLY A 254 11.16 -1.84 -9.45
CA GLY A 254 10.37 -2.90 -10.06
C GLY A 254 8.88 -2.84 -9.81
N GLU A 255 8.36 -2.15 -8.79
CA GLU A 255 6.92 -1.94 -8.67
C GLU A 255 6.57 -1.06 -7.47
N LYS A 256 5.72 -0.04 -7.69
CA LYS A 256 5.03 0.71 -6.63
C LYS A 256 4.06 -0.17 -5.80
N ALA A 257 3.93 -1.46 -6.10
CA ALA A 257 3.02 -2.37 -5.41
C ALA A 257 3.30 -2.42 -3.89
N GLN A 258 4.57 -2.31 -3.49
CA GLN A 258 4.94 -2.25 -2.07
C GLN A 258 4.62 -0.91 -1.42
N LEU A 259 4.35 0.13 -2.21
CA LEU A 259 3.96 1.46 -1.76
C LEU A 259 2.43 1.66 -1.79
N TYR A 260 1.63 0.59 -1.92
CA TYR A 260 0.17 0.74 -2.04
C TYR A 260 -0.48 1.36 -0.79
N HIS A 261 0.12 1.13 0.39
CA HIS A 261 -0.25 1.77 1.65
C HIS A 261 0.47 3.12 1.87
N CYS A 262 1.10 3.68 0.83
CA CYS A 262 1.77 4.97 0.87
C CYS A 262 1.11 5.91 -0.14
N ASP A 263 -0.13 6.33 0.19
CA ASP A 263 -0.83 7.36 -0.57
C ASP A 263 -0.44 8.75 -0.03
N ASP A 264 0.70 9.26 -0.51
CA ASP A 264 1.24 10.56 -0.12
C ASP A 264 1.57 11.39 -1.36
N ALA A 265 1.09 12.64 -1.38
CA ALA A 265 1.28 13.56 -2.50
C ALA A 265 2.77 13.79 -2.83
N ARG A 266 3.67 13.64 -1.85
CA ARG A 266 5.14 13.74 -2.00
C ARG A 266 5.73 12.68 -2.92
N LEU A 267 5.02 11.58 -3.17
CA LEU A 267 5.39 10.54 -4.13
C LEU A 267 4.94 10.86 -5.57
N SER A 268 4.30 12.00 -5.81
CA SER A 268 3.96 12.46 -7.16
C SER A 268 5.23 12.75 -7.94
N GLN A 269 5.39 12.11 -9.10
CA GLN A 269 6.62 12.15 -9.88
C GLN A 269 6.47 12.99 -11.14
N PHE A 270 7.52 13.70 -11.50
CA PHE A 270 7.67 14.36 -12.79
C PHE A 270 8.71 13.62 -13.64
N VAL A 271 8.50 13.57 -14.95
CA VAL A 271 9.53 13.11 -15.87
C VAL A 271 10.45 14.30 -16.15
N VAL A 272 11.63 14.31 -15.54
CA VAL A 272 12.63 15.37 -15.69
C VAL A 272 13.79 14.84 -16.52
N LYS A 273 14.24 15.60 -17.51
CA LYS A 273 15.44 15.32 -18.30
C LYS A 273 16.47 16.41 -18.05
N GLY A 274 17.70 16.01 -17.70
CA GLY A 274 18.77 16.92 -17.31
C GLY A 274 18.68 17.34 -15.83
N GLY A 275 19.58 18.22 -15.41
CA GLY A 275 19.79 18.53 -13.99
C GLY A 275 20.70 17.52 -13.29
N LYS A 276 21.01 17.78 -12.02
CA LYS A 276 21.82 16.91 -11.17
C LYS A 276 20.91 15.91 -10.46
N ASP A 277 21.10 14.62 -10.72
CA ASP A 277 20.51 13.56 -9.90
C ASP A 277 21.19 13.55 -8.53
N ILE A 278 20.41 13.74 -7.47
CA ILE A 278 20.90 13.67 -6.09
C ILE A 278 20.42 12.43 -5.34
N THR A 279 19.74 11.49 -6.01
CA THR A 279 19.11 10.33 -5.37
C THR A 279 20.15 9.49 -4.59
N ALA A 280 21.36 9.33 -5.13
CA ALA A 280 22.42 8.56 -4.50
C ALA A 280 22.93 9.20 -3.21
N GLU A 281 23.11 10.53 -3.24
CA GLU A 281 23.53 11.33 -2.09
C GLU A 281 22.46 11.37 -1.00
N VAL A 282 21.18 11.49 -1.37
CA VAL A 282 20.06 11.45 -0.42
C VAL A 282 20.01 10.11 0.30
N VAL A 283 20.11 8.99 -0.44
CA VAL A 283 20.17 7.66 0.17
C VAL A 283 21.41 7.52 1.06
N SER A 284 22.55 8.10 0.66
CA SER A 284 23.76 8.10 1.50
C SER A 284 23.55 8.82 2.82
N GLU A 285 22.91 10.00 2.83
CA GLU A 285 22.60 10.73 4.07
C GLU A 285 21.64 9.96 4.98
N VAL A 286 20.60 9.33 4.42
CA VAL A 286 19.72 8.43 5.17
C VAL A 286 20.53 7.29 5.81
N TYR A 287 21.43 6.65 5.05
CA TYR A 287 22.21 5.51 5.55
C TYR A 287 23.17 5.91 6.66
N LYS A 288 23.74 7.12 6.60
CA LYS A 288 24.54 7.70 7.70
C LYS A 288 23.69 7.91 8.96
N LYS A 289 22.51 8.52 8.83
CA LYS A 289 21.57 8.76 9.95
C LYS A 289 21.19 7.44 10.65
N HIS A 290 20.95 6.39 9.87
CA HIS A 290 20.56 5.06 10.36
C HIS A 290 21.74 4.12 10.67
N GLN A 291 22.99 4.61 10.61
CA GLN A 291 24.22 3.85 10.91
C GLN A 291 24.32 2.52 10.14
N VAL A 292 23.91 2.53 8.86
CA VAL A 292 23.95 1.34 8.01
C VAL A 292 25.40 0.89 7.79
N PRO A 293 25.71 -0.44 7.86
CA PRO A 293 27.06 -0.94 7.63
C PRO A 293 27.65 -0.49 6.30
N SER A 294 28.96 -0.17 6.28
CA SER A 294 29.67 0.35 5.11
C SER A 294 29.53 -0.54 3.88
N GLY A 295 29.62 -1.87 4.02
CA GLY A 295 29.46 -2.80 2.90
C GLY A 295 28.08 -2.73 2.23
N ALA A 296 27.02 -2.50 2.99
CA ALA A 296 25.68 -2.31 2.44
C ALA A 296 25.54 -0.95 1.74
N CYS A 297 26.10 0.10 2.34
CA CYS A 297 26.18 1.43 1.74
C CYS A 297 26.94 1.39 0.40
N ASP A 298 28.12 0.77 0.37
CA ASP A 298 28.97 0.68 -0.82
C ASP A 298 28.26 -0.03 -1.97
N LEU A 299 27.53 -1.11 -1.70
CA LEU A 299 26.79 -1.84 -2.74
C LEU A 299 25.66 -0.98 -3.33
N VAL A 300 24.92 -0.25 -2.50
CA VAL A 300 23.86 0.67 -2.94
C VAL A 300 24.46 1.84 -3.73
N GLN A 301 25.60 2.39 -3.30
CA GLN A 301 26.28 3.44 -4.04
C GLN A 301 26.87 2.92 -5.38
N LYS A 302 27.35 1.68 -5.43
CA LYS A 302 27.75 1.02 -6.68
C LYS A 302 26.56 0.86 -7.63
N LEU A 303 25.38 0.48 -7.14
CA LEU A 303 24.16 0.37 -7.93
C LEU A 303 23.88 1.67 -8.71
N PHE A 304 23.93 2.83 -8.08
CA PHE A 304 23.74 4.14 -8.73
C PHE A 304 24.79 4.45 -9.82
N ARG A 305 25.97 3.81 -9.78
CA ARG A 305 27.05 4.01 -10.76
C ARG A 305 27.02 2.98 -11.89
N THR A 306 26.26 1.88 -11.74
CA THR A 306 26.19 0.81 -12.74
C THR A 306 25.47 1.24 -14.02
N GLN A 307 25.73 0.53 -15.12
CA GLN A 307 24.96 0.70 -16.37
C GLN A 307 23.48 0.36 -16.21
N LEU A 308 23.06 -0.35 -15.16
CA LEU A 308 21.64 -0.62 -14.89
C LEU A 308 20.85 0.67 -14.63
N MET A 309 21.53 1.73 -14.17
CA MET A 309 20.93 3.03 -13.83
C MET A 309 21.16 4.11 -14.90
N LYS A 310 21.95 3.83 -15.96
CA LYS A 310 22.26 4.77 -17.05
C LYS A 310 21.40 4.49 -18.27
#